data_AF-A0A9E2A841-F1
#
_entry.id   AF-A0A9E2A841-F1
#
_cell.length_a   1.000
_cell.length_b   1.000
_cell.length_c   1.000
_cell.angle_alpha   90.00
_cell.angle_beta   90.00
_cell.angle_gamma   90.00
#
_symmetry.space_group_name_H-M   'P 1'
#
loop_
_entity.id
_entity.type
_entity.pdbx_description
1 polymer ?
#
loop_
_entity_poly.entity_id
_entity_poly.type
_entity_poly.pdbx_seq_one_letter_code
_entity_poly.pdbx_strand_id
1 'polypeptide(L)'
;MSDERDPLLESLFAQASDELNDIDFVENVMAQVAKRRRNVLLARIGLVLLLAAFELLLSAPLQNSVGIITEALSTSLLDIGNEWLGLIVAPLNSVAGLIGMLLLGLHTLHRRMVR
;
A
#
# COMPACT_ATOMS: atom_id res chain seq x y z
N MET A 1 40.79 -15.98 -50.67
CA MET A 1 39.38 -16.40 -50.52
C MET A 1 39.35 -17.90 -50.37
N SER A 2 39.81 -18.39 -49.22
CA SER A 2 39.61 -19.77 -48.78
C SER A 2 39.03 -19.64 -47.38
N ASP A 3 37.70 -19.64 -47.30
CA ASP A 3 36.97 -19.88 -46.06
C ASP A 3 37.22 -21.34 -45.69
N GLU A 4 38.37 -21.59 -45.06
CA GLU A 4 38.71 -22.90 -44.53
C GLU A 4 37.92 -23.08 -43.24
N ARG A 5 36.63 -23.43 -43.40
CA ARG A 5 35.76 -23.78 -42.28
C ARG A 5 36.28 -25.06 -41.68
N ASP A 6 36.68 -24.98 -40.43
CA ASP A 6 37.10 -26.13 -39.65
C ASP A 6 35.88 -27.06 -39.44
N PRO A 7 35.88 -28.25 -40.06
CA PRO A 7 34.73 -29.15 -40.03
C PRO A 7 34.44 -29.65 -38.61
N LEU A 8 35.44 -29.64 -37.72
CA LEU A 8 35.27 -30.01 -36.33
C LEU A 8 34.48 -28.95 -35.57
N LEU A 9 34.77 -27.66 -35.80
CA LEU A 9 33.98 -26.56 -35.24
C LEU A 9 32.55 -26.57 -35.77
N GLU A 10 32.35 -26.79 -37.08
CA GLU A 10 31.01 -26.83 -37.68
C GLU A 10 30.17 -28.00 -37.12
N SER A 11 30.80 -29.14 -36.82
CA SER A 11 30.13 -30.27 -36.16
C SER A 11 29.71 -29.98 -34.71
N LEU A 12 30.56 -29.27 -33.94
CA LEU A 12 30.25 -28.89 -32.57
C LEU A 12 29.14 -27.84 -32.50
N PHE A 13 29.13 -26.89 -33.44
CA PHE A 13 28.04 -25.92 -33.56
C PHE A 13 26.73 -26.57 -34.03
N ALA A 14 26.78 -27.53 -34.96
CA ALA A 14 25.59 -28.28 -35.38
C ALA A 14 24.98 -29.07 -34.21
N GLN A 15 25.81 -29.74 -33.41
CA GLN A 15 25.37 -30.51 -32.25
C GLN A 15 24.80 -29.62 -31.14
N ALA A 16 25.44 -28.49 -30.84
CA ALA A 16 24.92 -27.51 -29.88
C ALA A 16 23.65 -26.81 -30.37
N SER A 17 23.51 -26.60 -31.68
CA SER A 17 22.31 -26.00 -32.27
C SER A 17 21.09 -26.94 -32.19
N ASP A 18 21.28 -28.25 -32.25
CA ASP A 18 20.21 -29.23 -32.03
C ASP A 18 19.76 -29.26 -30.56
N GLU A 19 20.71 -29.15 -29.62
CA GLU A 19 20.41 -29.07 -28.18
C GLU A 19 19.70 -27.76 -27.80
N LEU A 20 20.03 -26.65 -28.47
CA LEU A 20 19.38 -25.35 -28.29
C LEU A 20 18.04 -25.23 -29.03
N ASN A 21 17.81 -26.03 -30.07
CA ASN A 21 16.54 -26.14 -30.79
C ASN A 21 15.59 -27.14 -30.12
N ASP A 22 15.75 -27.41 -28.84
CA ASP A 22 14.74 -28.12 -28.04
C ASP A 22 13.47 -27.25 -27.94
N ILE A 23 12.66 -27.30 -28.99
CA ILE A 23 11.42 -26.56 -29.18
C ILE A 23 10.45 -26.89 -28.04
N ASP A 24 10.48 -28.13 -27.54
CA ASP A 24 9.65 -28.59 -26.43
C ASP A 24 10.03 -27.89 -25.12
N PHE A 25 11.32 -27.64 -24.90
CA PHE A 25 11.79 -26.84 -23.77
C PHE A 25 11.30 -25.39 -23.86
N VAL A 26 11.48 -24.75 -25.02
CA VAL A 26 11.06 -23.35 -25.23
C VAL A 26 9.55 -23.20 -25.08
N GLU A 27 8.76 -24.12 -25.66
CA GLU A 27 7.32 -24.12 -25.58
C GLU A 27 6.83 -24.30 -24.14
N ASN A 28 7.45 -25.22 -23.37
CA ASN A 28 7.14 -25.41 -21.95
C ASN A 28 7.46 -24.17 -21.11
N VAL A 29 8.61 -23.53 -21.33
CA VAL A 29 8.97 -22.28 -20.61
C VAL A 29 7.99 -21.17 -20.95
N MET A 30 7.66 -20.98 -22.23
CA MET A 30 6.69 -19.97 -22.67
C MET A 30 5.30 -20.22 -22.10
N ALA A 31 4.84 -21.47 -22.06
CA ALA A 31 3.56 -21.85 -21.46
C ALA A 31 3.54 -21.57 -19.94
N GLN A 32 4.63 -21.85 -19.23
CA GLN A 32 4.76 -21.53 -17.80
C GLN A 32 4.76 -20.02 -17.54
N VAL A 33 5.49 -19.25 -18.35
CA VAL A 33 5.52 -17.78 -18.26
C VAL A 33 4.14 -17.19 -18.55
N ALA A 34 3.45 -17.66 -19.60
CA ALA A 34 2.11 -17.22 -19.94
C ALA A 34 1.10 -17.52 -18.82
N LYS A 35 1.15 -18.73 -18.24
CA LYS A 35 0.31 -19.12 -17.10
C LYS A 35 0.58 -18.24 -15.88
N ARG A 36 1.85 -17.98 -15.56
CA ARG A 36 2.24 -17.11 -14.45
C ARG A 36 1.76 -15.67 -14.67
N ARG A 37 1.93 -15.13 -15.89
CA ARG A 37 1.46 -13.80 -16.27
C ARG A 37 -0.06 -13.68 -16.11
N ARG A 38 -0.82 -14.68 -16.57
CA ARG A 38 -2.28 -14.72 -16.43
C ARG A 38 -2.71 -14.74 -14.96
N ASN A 39 -2.05 -15.57 -14.14
CA ASN A 39 -2.37 -15.65 -12.71
C ASN A 39 -2.07 -14.33 -11.99
N VAL A 40 -0.97 -13.66 -12.32
CA VAL A 40 -0.64 -12.34 -11.77
C VAL A 40 -1.68 -11.29 -12.19
N LEU A 41 -2.13 -11.30 -13.45
CA LEU A 41 -3.18 -10.40 -13.90
C LEU A 41 -4.50 -10.64 -13.16
N LEU A 42 -4.92 -11.91 -13.03
CA LEU A 42 -6.13 -12.25 -12.28
C LEU A 42 -6.02 -11.85 -10.81
N ALA A 43 -4.86 -12.06 -10.18
CA ALA A 43 -4.62 -11.65 -8.80
C ALA A 43 -4.70 -10.12 -8.65
N ARG A 44 -4.14 -9.34 -9.59
CA ARG A 44 -4.24 -7.88 -9.59
C ARG A 44 -5.67 -7.40 -9.76
N ILE A 45 -6.42 -7.98 -10.70
CA ILE A 45 -7.84 -7.66 -10.89
C ILE A 45 -8.63 -7.99 -9.62
N GLY A 46 -8.40 -9.17 -9.04
CA GLY A 46 -9.01 -9.58 -7.79
C GLY A 46 -8.69 -8.62 -6.63
N LEU A 47 -7.44 -8.17 -6.52
CA LEU A 47 -7.03 -7.20 -5.51
C LEU A 47 -7.74 -5.85 -5.69
N VAL A 48 -7.83 -5.34 -6.93
CA VAL A 48 -8.54 -4.09 -7.22
C VAL A 48 -10.02 -4.20 -6.88
N LEU A 49 -10.66 -5.30 -7.25
CA LEU A 49 -12.07 -5.55 -6.92
C LEU A 49 -12.29 -5.67 -5.41
N LEU A 50 -11.37 -6.34 -4.70
CA LEU A 50 -11.41 -6.46 -3.25
C LEU A 50 -11.30 -5.08 -2.58
N LEU A 51 -10.34 -4.26 -3.00
CA LEU A 51 -10.17 -2.90 -2.48
C LEU A 51 -11.41 -2.04 -2.74
N ALA A 52 -11.99 -2.10 -3.93
CA ALA A 52 -13.22 -1.39 -4.26
C ALA A 52 -14.42 -1.88 -3.41
N ALA A 53 -14.54 -3.18 -3.17
CA ALA A 53 -15.55 -3.74 -2.29
C ALA A 53 -15.38 -3.27 -0.84
N PHE A 54 -14.13 -3.23 -0.35
CA PHE A 54 -13.81 -2.68 0.97
C PHE A 54 -14.15 -1.20 1.07
N GLU A 55 -13.82 -0.40 0.05
CA GLU A 55 -14.19 1.02 0.01
C GLU A 55 -15.70 1.20 0.10
N LEU A 56 -16.46 0.45 -0.70
CA LEU A 56 -17.92 0.51 -0.68
C LEU A 56 -18.49 0.10 0.68
N LEU A 57 -18.01 -1.01 1.25
CA LEU A 57 -18.49 -1.55 2.52
C LEU A 57 -18.10 -0.67 3.72
N LEU A 58 -16.91 -0.09 3.69
CA LEU A 58 -16.37 0.72 4.79
C LEU A 58 -16.76 2.19 4.71
N SER A 59 -17.16 2.71 3.55
CA SER A 59 -17.55 4.12 3.39
C SER A 59 -18.59 4.57 4.42
N ALA A 60 -19.68 3.81 4.58
CA ALA A 60 -20.75 4.11 5.52
C ALA A 60 -20.34 3.96 7.00
N PRO A 61 -19.80 2.82 7.47
CA PRO A 61 -19.40 2.68 8.88
C PRO A 61 -18.23 3.59 9.26
N LEU A 62 -17.30 3.90 8.35
CA LEU A 62 -16.23 4.87 8.62
C LEU A 62 -16.80 6.27 8.80
N GLN A 63 -17.71 6.72 7.94
CA GLN A 63 -18.35 8.03 8.09
C GLN A 63 -19.12 8.12 9.42
N ASN A 64 -19.87 7.08 9.79
CA ASN A 64 -20.58 7.05 11.06
C ASN A 64 -19.63 7.05 12.27
N SER A 65 -18.56 6.25 12.22
CA SER A 65 -17.60 6.16 13.32
C SER A 65 -16.82 7.47 13.48
N VAL A 66 -16.37 8.07 12.37
CA VAL A 66 -15.70 9.38 12.37
C VAL A 66 -16.64 10.47 12.84
N GLY A 67 -17.92 10.42 12.45
CA GLY A 67 -18.96 11.34 12.92
C GLY A 67 -19.11 11.29 14.45
N ILE A 68 -19.31 10.09 15.01
CA ILE A 68 -19.45 9.88 16.46
C ILE A 68 -18.19 10.34 17.22
N ILE A 69 -17.01 10.01 16.71
CA ILE A 69 -15.74 10.45 17.31
C ILE A 69 -15.65 11.98 17.26
N THR A 70 -15.96 12.60 16.12
CA THR A 70 -15.90 14.06 15.95
C THR A 70 -16.89 14.78 16.87
N GLU A 71 -18.10 14.25 17.02
CA GLU A 71 -19.12 14.78 17.91
C GLU A 71 -18.68 14.68 19.38
N ALA A 72 -18.19 13.52 19.81
CA ALA A 72 -17.62 13.34 21.14
C ALA A 72 -16.42 14.26 21.40
N LEU A 73 -15.56 14.47 20.40
CA LEU A 73 -14.39 15.33 20.47
C LEU A 73 -14.75 16.83 20.52
N SER A 74 -15.81 17.22 19.82
CA SER A 74 -16.31 18.60 19.74
C SER A 74 -17.22 18.97 20.89
N THR A 75 -17.58 17.99 21.73
CA THR A 75 -18.41 18.22 22.91
C THR A 75 -17.71 19.19 23.86
N SER A 76 -18.41 20.26 24.22
CA SER A 76 -17.93 21.25 25.19
C SER A 76 -17.92 20.66 26.59
N LEU A 77 -16.81 20.81 27.32
CA LEU A 77 -16.71 20.29 28.70
C LEU A 77 -17.39 21.19 29.72
N LEU A 78 -17.37 22.51 29.48
CA LEU A 78 -17.97 23.51 30.33
C LEU A 78 -18.95 24.35 29.51
N ASP A 79 -20.16 24.52 30.04
CA ASP A 79 -21.15 25.43 29.47
C ASP A 79 -20.87 26.84 30.02
N ILE A 80 -20.15 27.63 29.23
CA ILE A 80 -19.65 28.95 29.66
C ILE A 80 -20.63 30.01 29.14
N GLY A 81 -21.50 30.50 30.03
CA GLY A 81 -22.50 31.52 29.71
C GLY A 81 -21.96 32.92 29.32
N ASN A 82 -20.64 33.11 29.28
CA ASN A 82 -19.99 34.35 28.86
C ASN A 82 -19.07 34.09 27.66
N GLU A 83 -19.48 34.61 26.49
CA GLU A 83 -18.85 34.37 25.17
C GLU A 83 -17.36 34.73 25.13
N TRP A 84 -16.94 35.78 25.85
CA TRP A 84 -15.54 36.21 25.88
C TRP A 84 -14.64 35.23 26.61
N LEU A 85 -15.12 34.65 27.71
CA LEU A 85 -14.41 33.60 28.43
C LEU A 85 -14.41 32.31 27.62
N GLY A 86 -15.54 31.99 26.97
CA GLY A 86 -15.65 30.84 26.07
C GLY A 86 -14.61 30.86 24.95
N LEU A 87 -14.31 32.02 24.36
CA LEU A 87 -13.30 32.15 23.30
C LEU A 87 -11.87 31.86 23.78
N ILE A 88 -11.52 32.30 24.99
CA ILE A 88 -10.18 32.13 25.57
C ILE A 88 -9.93 30.66 25.89
N VAL A 89 -10.92 29.98 26.47
CA VAL A 89 -10.78 28.55 26.80
C VAL A 89 -11.27 27.63 25.70
N ALA A 90 -11.78 28.11 24.57
CA ALA A 90 -12.23 27.28 23.43
C ALA A 90 -11.27 26.12 23.05
N PRO A 91 -9.94 26.32 22.92
CA PRO A 91 -9.02 25.22 22.61
C PRO A 91 -8.82 24.24 23.76
N LEU A 92 -9.25 24.55 24.98
CA LEU A 92 -9.23 23.69 26.17
C LEU A 92 -10.61 23.17 26.57
N ASN A 93 -11.66 23.81 26.07
CA ASN A 93 -13.06 23.55 26.39
C ASN A 93 -13.70 22.57 25.41
N SER A 94 -12.89 21.65 24.87
CA SER A 94 -13.35 20.53 24.06
C SER A 94 -12.50 19.30 24.38
N VAL A 95 -13.09 18.11 24.23
CA VAL A 95 -12.38 16.84 24.48
C VAL A 95 -11.20 16.71 23.50
N ALA A 96 -11.36 17.18 22.25
CA ALA A 96 -10.26 17.32 21.29
C ALA A 96 -9.12 18.19 21.82
N GLY A 97 -9.45 19.34 22.42
CA GLY A 97 -8.49 20.27 22.99
C GLY A 97 -7.63 19.65 24.09
N LEU A 98 -8.27 18.93 25.00
CA LEU A 98 -7.65 18.22 26.11
C LEU A 98 -6.69 17.12 25.62
N ILE A 99 -7.15 16.30 24.68
CA ILE A 99 -6.34 15.24 24.06
C ILE A 99 -5.16 15.85 23.29
N GLY A 100 -5.38 16.93 22.54
CA GLY A 100 -4.34 17.62 21.79
C GLY A 100 -3.23 18.18 22.70
N MET A 101 -3.61 18.80 23.82
CA MET A 101 -2.67 19.24 24.87
C MET A 101 -1.86 18.07 25.45
N LEU A 102 -2.51 16.94 25.72
CA LEU A 102 -1.84 15.76 26.28
C LEU A 102 -0.83 15.16 25.30
N LEU A 103 -1.19 15.06 24.02
CA LEU A 103 -0.31 14.59 22.95
C LEU A 103 0.87 15.54 22.72
N LEU A 104 0.66 16.85 22.73
CA LEU A 104 1.73 17.85 22.69
C LEU A 104 2.66 17.73 23.89
N GLY A 105 2.12 17.53 25.09
CA GLY A 105 2.88 17.28 26.31
C GLY A 105 3.74 16.02 26.20
N LEU A 106 3.17 14.90 25.76
CA LEU A 106 3.89 13.66 25.52
C LEU A 106 4.96 13.80 24.45
N HIS A 107 4.64 14.46 23.34
CA HIS A 107 5.58 14.67 22.23
C HIS A 107 6.78 15.52 22.67
N THR A 108 6.53 16.61 23.40
CA THR A 108 7.60 17.47 23.92
C THR A 108 8.45 16.75 24.97
N LEU A 109 7.83 15.94 25.83
CA LEU A 109 8.52 15.13 26.83
C LEU A 109 9.40 14.05 26.18
N HIS A 110 8.86 13.32 25.20
CA HIS A 110 9.59 12.31 24.44
C HIS A 110 10.78 12.93 23.68
N ARG A 111 10.56 14.05 23.00
CA ARG A 111 11.62 14.79 22.29
C ARG A 111 12.72 15.27 23.24
N ARG A 112 12.38 15.52 24.51
CA ARG A 112 13.32 15.96 25.55
C ARG A 112 14.09 14.80 26.20
N MET A 113 13.55 13.58 26.19
CA MET A 113 14.22 12.37 26.72
C MET A 113 15.09 11.65 25.69
N VAL A 114 14.79 11.77 24.39
CA VAL A 114 15.54 11.13 23.30
C VAL A 114 16.73 12.01 22.82
N ARG A 115 16.83 13.25 23.32
CA ARG A 115 18.01 14.11 23.20
C ARG A 115 18.87 13.98 24.44
#